data_AF-A0A950VP04-F1
#
_entry.id   AF-A0A950VP04-F1
#
_cell.length_a   1.000
_cell.length_b   1.000
_cell.length_c   1.000
_cell.angle_alpha   90.00
_cell.angle_beta   90.00
_cell.angle_gamma   90.00
#
_symmetry.space_group_name_H-M   'P 1'
#
loop_
_entity.id
_entity.type
_entity.pdbx_description
1 polymer ?
#
loop_
_entity_poly.entity_id
_entity_poly.type
_entity_poly.pdbx_seq_one_letter_code
_entity_poly.pdbx_strand_id
1 'polypeptide(L)'
;MDVTPQMCVWLKETAEQLHGAQRRRFMAQTVESLGLSQRLAARRLGWARDTVRKALRELHSGIRCLDNFSGRGRKPAEFHLPSLFQDIRDIVADHLQTDPTFQTTRLYCRLSATTVRHQLLLRKGYRDEQLPSERTIASKLNLLGFRLRTVLKSRPQKK
;
A
#
# COMPACT_ATOMS: atom_id res chain seq x y z
N MET A 1 34.54 12.88 -12.27
CA MET A 1 34.55 13.27 -10.84
C MET A 1 34.25 12.04 -10.01
N ASP A 2 35.01 11.81 -8.94
CA ASP A 2 34.73 10.69 -8.04
C ASP A 2 33.59 11.04 -7.09
N VAL A 3 32.53 10.21 -7.10
CA VAL A 3 31.40 10.38 -6.19
C VAL A 3 31.82 9.86 -4.82
N THR A 4 31.98 10.77 -3.85
CA THR A 4 32.35 10.41 -2.48
C THR A 4 31.24 9.58 -1.80
N PRO A 5 31.57 8.74 -0.81
CA PRO A 5 30.56 7.96 -0.08
C PRO A 5 29.49 8.84 0.59
N GLN A 6 29.90 9.97 1.18
CA GLN A 6 28.98 10.90 1.85
C GLN A 6 28.01 11.55 0.85
N MET A 7 28.51 11.92 -0.35
CA MET A 7 27.65 12.42 -1.42
C MET A 7 26.68 11.35 -1.91
N CYS A 8 27.09 10.08 -1.99
CA CYS A 8 26.17 8.99 -2.35
C CYS A 8 25.02 8.84 -1.36
N VAL A 9 25.26 8.99 -0.05
CA VAL A 9 24.21 8.91 0.98
C VAL A 9 23.23 10.06 0.80
N TRP A 10 23.73 11.29 0.73
CA TRP A 10 22.89 12.47 0.57
C TRP A 10 22.04 12.44 -0.70
N LEU A 11 22.61 12.01 -1.83
CA LEU A 11 21.88 11.87 -3.09
C LEU A 11 20.77 10.81 -3.01
N LYS A 12 21.00 9.71 -2.28
CA LYS A 12 19.99 8.67 -2.08
C LYS A 12 18.83 9.18 -1.23
N GLU A 13 19.13 9.81 -0.09
CA GLU A 13 18.13 10.39 0.81
C GLU A 13 17.30 11.45 0.10
N THR A 14 17.96 12.33 -0.65
CA THR A 14 17.27 13.36 -1.47
C THR A 14 16.34 12.71 -2.49
N ALA A 15 16.79 11.67 -3.19
CA ALA A 15 15.95 10.96 -4.16
C ALA A 15 14.76 10.25 -3.49
N GLU A 16 14.89 9.77 -2.26
CA GLU A 16 13.82 9.08 -1.52
C GLU A 16 12.72 10.03 -1.04
N GLN A 17 13.06 11.28 -0.74
CA GLN A 17 12.09 12.33 -0.40
C GLN A 17 11.26 12.80 -1.61
N LEU A 18 11.72 12.51 -2.83
CA LEU A 18 11.04 12.88 -4.06
C LEU A 18 10.16 11.74 -4.59
N HIS A 19 9.09 12.10 -5.31
CA HIS A 19 8.16 11.13 -5.88
C HIS A 19 7.97 11.30 -7.39
N GLY A 20 7.56 10.21 -8.05
CA GLY A 20 7.17 10.20 -9.46
C GLY A 20 8.17 10.86 -10.40
N ALA A 21 7.68 11.79 -11.22
CA ALA A 21 8.47 12.50 -12.22
C ALA A 21 9.55 13.42 -11.61
N GLN A 22 9.30 14.00 -10.43
CA GLN A 22 10.28 14.87 -9.77
C GLN A 22 11.52 14.08 -9.35
N ARG A 23 11.32 12.87 -8.80
CA ARG A 23 12.41 11.94 -8.48
C ARG A 23 13.22 11.58 -9.72
N ARG A 24 12.54 11.26 -10.83
CA ARG A 24 13.22 10.95 -12.10
C ARG A 24 14.04 12.13 -12.59
N ARG A 25 13.46 13.34 -12.63
CA ARG A 25 14.17 14.56 -13.04
C ARG A 25 15.44 14.78 -12.21
N PHE A 26 15.34 14.66 -10.88
CA PHE A 26 16.50 14.76 -10.00
C PHE A 26 17.57 13.72 -10.36
N MET A 27 17.19 12.44 -10.48
CA MET A 27 18.13 11.38 -10.86
C MET A 27 18.83 11.66 -12.18
N ALA A 28 18.11 12.12 -13.20
CA ALA A 28 18.69 12.46 -14.49
C ALA A 28 19.68 13.63 -14.39
N GLN A 29 19.29 14.72 -13.72
CA GLN A 29 20.14 15.88 -13.51
C GLN A 29 21.42 15.53 -12.74
N THR A 30 21.32 14.70 -11.70
CA THR A 30 22.48 14.21 -10.95
C THR A 30 23.41 13.36 -11.82
N VAL A 31 22.83 12.47 -12.64
CA VAL A 31 23.60 11.58 -13.51
C VAL A 31 24.33 12.39 -14.60
N GLU A 32 23.68 13.40 -15.18
CA GLU A 32 24.27 14.29 -16.18
C GLU A 32 25.33 15.21 -15.58
N SER A 33 25.04 15.86 -14.45
CA SER A 33 25.96 16.81 -13.82
C SER A 33 27.22 16.15 -13.27
N LEU A 34 27.12 14.91 -12.79
CA LEU A 34 28.26 14.14 -12.28
C LEU A 34 28.92 13.26 -13.36
N GLY A 35 28.41 13.27 -14.59
CA GLY A 35 28.93 12.46 -15.70
C GLY A 35 28.86 10.95 -15.44
N LEU A 36 27.83 10.49 -14.73
CA LEU A 36 27.70 9.09 -14.34
C LEU A 36 27.11 8.27 -15.49
N SER A 37 27.61 7.04 -15.68
CA SER A 37 26.91 6.07 -16.52
C SER A 37 25.73 5.45 -15.77
N GLN A 38 24.73 4.94 -16.50
CA GLN A 38 23.60 4.18 -15.92
C GLN A 38 24.07 3.04 -15.01
N ARG A 39 25.18 2.37 -15.39
CA ARG A 39 25.77 1.28 -14.60
C ARG A 39 26.41 1.78 -13.31
N LEU A 40 27.08 2.92 -13.36
CA LEU A 40 27.71 3.53 -12.19
C LEU A 40 26.67 4.07 -11.21
N ALA A 41 25.61 4.71 -11.71
CA ALA A 41 24.47 5.15 -10.91
C ALA A 41 23.79 3.98 -10.18
N ALA A 42 23.57 2.85 -10.87
CA ALA A 42 23.04 1.65 -10.23
C ALA A 42 23.98 1.10 -9.15
N ARG A 43 25.29 1.01 -9.42
CA ARG A 43 26.27 0.46 -8.49
C ARG A 43 26.50 1.34 -7.25
N ARG A 44 26.56 2.67 -7.42
CA ARG A 44 26.90 3.61 -6.33
C ARG A 44 25.66 4.12 -5.60
N LEU A 45 24.61 4.46 -6.36
CA LEU A 45 23.39 5.09 -5.86
C LEU A 45 22.21 4.12 -5.69
N GLY A 46 22.32 2.88 -6.19
CA GLY A 46 21.23 1.90 -6.12
C GLY A 46 20.06 2.24 -7.04
N TRP A 47 20.22 3.20 -7.95
CA TRP A 47 19.16 3.63 -8.85
C TRP A 47 19.01 2.66 -10.02
N ALA A 48 17.82 2.12 -10.21
CA ALA A 48 17.54 1.17 -11.28
C ALA A 48 17.87 1.77 -12.65
N ARG A 49 18.59 0.99 -13.48
CA ARG A 49 19.08 1.45 -14.79
C ARG A 49 17.95 1.90 -15.71
N ASP A 50 16.82 1.19 -15.71
CA ASP A 50 15.68 1.55 -16.56
C ASP A 50 15.01 2.86 -16.10
N THR A 51 14.98 3.12 -14.80
CA THR A 51 14.50 4.40 -14.24
C THR A 51 15.40 5.55 -14.67
N VAL A 52 16.73 5.39 -14.54
CA VAL A 52 17.70 6.41 -14.98
C VAL A 52 17.63 6.61 -16.49
N ARG A 53 17.48 5.55 -17.29
CA ARG A 53 17.31 5.64 -18.74
C ARG A 53 16.05 6.41 -19.12
N LYS A 54 14.90 6.10 -18.50
CA LYS A 54 13.64 6.85 -18.70
C LYS A 54 13.84 8.32 -18.32
N ALA A 55 14.43 8.56 -17.17
CA ALA A 55 14.66 9.90 -16.64
C ALA A 55 15.55 10.76 -17.56
N LEU A 56 16.65 10.19 -18.09
CA LEU A 56 17.52 10.89 -19.04
C LEU A 56 16.79 11.21 -20.35
N ARG A 57 15.94 10.30 -20.86
CA ARG A 57 15.11 10.58 -22.04
C ARG A 57 14.12 11.71 -21.77
N GLU A 58 13.46 11.69 -20.61
CA GLU A 58 12.55 12.78 -20.19
C GLU A 58 13.30 14.12 -20.10
N LEU A 59 14.53 14.12 -19.56
CA LEU A 59 15.36 15.31 -19.42
C LEU A 59 15.81 15.87 -20.78
N HIS A 60 16.39 15.03 -21.65
CA HIS A 60 16.91 15.46 -22.95
C HIS A 60 15.80 15.88 -23.94
N SER A 61 14.64 15.21 -23.89
CA SER A 61 13.52 15.55 -24.77
C SER A 61 12.66 16.71 -24.25
N GLY A 62 12.78 17.06 -22.97
CA GLY A 62 11.87 17.99 -22.29
C GLY A 62 10.46 17.43 -22.07
N ILE A 63 10.18 16.18 -22.50
CA ILE A 63 8.86 15.55 -22.39
C ILE A 63 8.78 14.75 -21.10
N ARG A 64 7.82 15.10 -20.24
CA ARG A 64 7.52 14.32 -19.03
C ARG A 64 6.63 13.13 -19.38
N CYS A 65 7.12 11.90 -19.24
CA CYS A 65 6.25 10.72 -19.39
C CYS A 65 5.29 10.61 -18.20
N LEU A 66 4.00 10.61 -18.49
CA LEU A 66 2.96 10.36 -17.51
C LEU A 66 2.85 8.86 -17.24
N ASP A 67 2.77 8.50 -15.96
CA ASP A 67 2.61 7.11 -15.56
C ASP A 67 1.14 6.70 -15.72
N ASN A 68 0.87 5.65 -16.51
CA ASN A 68 -0.49 5.15 -16.77
C ASN A 68 -1.00 4.29 -15.61
N PHE A 69 -1.13 4.88 -14.42
CA PHE A 69 -1.63 4.16 -13.24
C PHE A 69 -3.06 3.66 -13.42
N SER A 70 -3.90 4.39 -14.16
CA SER A 70 -5.27 4.02 -14.47
C SER A 70 -5.37 2.80 -15.39
N GLY A 71 -4.36 2.58 -16.24
CA GLY A 71 -4.24 1.39 -17.09
C GLY A 71 -3.75 0.13 -16.37
N ARG A 72 -3.45 0.19 -15.07
CA ARG A 72 -3.13 -1.02 -14.29
C ARG A 72 -4.35 -1.94 -14.26
N GLY A 73 -4.17 -3.21 -14.65
CA GLY A 73 -5.27 -4.13 -14.93
C GLY A 73 -6.21 -4.40 -13.76
N ARG A 74 -5.79 -5.22 -12.80
CA ARG A 74 -6.69 -5.72 -11.73
C ARG A 74 -7.06 -4.60 -10.75
N LYS A 75 -8.33 -4.22 -10.76
CA LYS A 75 -8.90 -3.25 -9.82
C LYS A 75 -9.26 -3.93 -8.50
N PRO A 76 -9.26 -3.19 -7.38
CA PRO A 76 -9.63 -3.76 -6.09
C PRO A 76 -11.15 -3.98 -6.00
N ALA A 77 -11.61 -4.82 -5.06
CA ALA A 77 -13.01 -5.24 -4.98
C ALA A 77 -13.99 -4.07 -4.84
N GLU A 78 -13.64 -3.04 -4.06
CA GLU A 78 -14.37 -1.80 -3.84
C GLU A 78 -14.55 -0.95 -5.11
N PHE A 79 -13.71 -1.15 -6.13
CA PHE A 79 -13.95 -0.52 -7.43
C PHE A 79 -15.18 -1.12 -8.12
N HIS A 80 -15.38 -2.44 -7.98
CA HIS A 80 -16.50 -3.16 -8.56
C HIS A 80 -17.74 -3.16 -7.65
N LEU A 81 -17.52 -3.04 -6.33
CA LEU A 81 -18.55 -3.03 -5.29
C LEU A 81 -18.38 -1.75 -4.43
N PRO A 82 -18.86 -0.59 -4.89
CA PRO A 82 -18.62 0.70 -4.21
C PRO A 82 -19.13 0.75 -2.76
N SER A 83 -20.22 0.04 -2.46
CA SER A 83 -20.82 -0.04 -1.12
C SER A 83 -20.13 -1.04 -0.19
N LEU A 84 -19.21 -1.87 -0.68
CA LEU A 84 -18.64 -2.99 0.08
C LEU A 84 -18.04 -2.57 1.42
N PHE A 85 -17.34 -1.43 1.47
CA PHE A 85 -16.74 -0.95 2.73
C PHE A 85 -17.78 -0.50 3.74
N GLN A 86 -18.84 0.18 3.28
CA GLN A 86 -19.90 0.60 4.16
C GLN A 86 -20.65 -0.63 4.71
N ASP A 87 -20.95 -1.58 3.84
CA ASP A 87 -21.64 -2.81 4.24
C ASP A 87 -20.83 -3.65 5.22
N ILE A 88 -19.50 -3.73 5.04
CA ILE A 88 -18.62 -4.39 6.00
C ILE A 88 -18.62 -3.66 7.36
N ARG A 89 -18.60 -2.32 7.35
CA ARG A 89 -18.68 -1.54 8.60
C ARG A 89 -20.01 -1.76 9.32
N ASP A 90 -21.12 -1.73 8.60
CA ASP A 90 -22.45 -1.95 9.17
C ASP A 90 -22.57 -3.35 9.79
N ILE A 91 -22.01 -4.36 9.13
CA ILE A 91 -22.02 -5.74 9.62
C ILE A 91 -21.19 -5.89 10.90
N VAL A 92 -20.03 -5.25 10.94
CA VAL A 92 -19.04 -5.44 12.00
C VAL A 92 -19.29 -4.51 13.19
N ALA A 93 -20.05 -3.43 13.04
CA ALA A 93 -20.28 -2.39 14.06
C ALA A 93 -20.53 -2.95 15.48
N ASP A 94 -21.48 -3.87 15.64
CA ASP A 94 -21.84 -4.46 16.95
C ASP A 94 -20.85 -5.51 17.47
N HIS A 95 -19.85 -5.85 16.66
CA HIS A 95 -18.86 -6.90 16.90
C HIS A 95 -17.44 -6.36 17.10
N LEU A 96 -17.28 -5.03 17.14
CA LEU A 96 -16.03 -4.37 17.45
C LEU A 96 -15.77 -4.31 18.95
N GLN A 97 -14.52 -4.50 19.33
CA GLN A 97 -14.03 -4.39 20.69
C GLN A 97 -12.75 -3.57 20.71
N THR A 98 -12.62 -2.66 21.68
CA THR A 98 -11.37 -1.94 21.92
C THR A 98 -10.28 -2.88 22.41
N ASP A 99 -9.01 -2.48 22.26
CA ASP A 99 -7.89 -3.24 22.79
C ASP A 99 -8.06 -3.51 24.29
N PRO A 100 -8.15 -4.78 24.74
CA PRO A 100 -8.42 -5.10 26.14
C PRO A 100 -7.32 -4.65 27.10
N THR A 101 -6.09 -4.42 26.62
CA THR A 101 -5.01 -3.86 27.44
C THR A 101 -5.08 -2.34 27.56
N PHE A 102 -5.96 -1.69 26.78
CA PHE A 102 -6.09 -0.23 26.66
C PHE A 102 -4.77 0.50 26.32
N GLN A 103 -3.77 -0.23 25.81
CA GLN A 103 -2.49 0.36 25.39
C GLN A 103 -2.55 0.93 23.98
N THR A 104 -3.54 0.51 23.19
CA THR A 104 -3.72 0.99 21.82
C THR A 104 -5.18 1.33 21.53
N THR A 105 -5.40 2.21 20.55
CA THR A 105 -6.73 2.54 20.01
C THR A 105 -7.23 1.54 18.98
N ARG A 106 -6.64 0.33 18.93
CA ARG A 106 -6.99 -0.69 17.94
C ARG A 106 -8.37 -1.26 18.23
N LEU A 107 -9.10 -1.54 17.15
CA LEU A 107 -10.39 -2.22 17.17
C LEU A 107 -10.22 -3.65 16.68
N TYR A 108 -10.65 -4.59 17.52
CA TYR A 108 -10.67 -6.01 17.21
C TYR A 108 -12.09 -6.42 16.83
N CYS A 109 -12.23 -7.14 15.72
CA CYS A 109 -13.50 -7.70 15.28
C CYS A 109 -13.66 -9.13 15.80
N ARG A 110 -14.82 -9.44 16.39
CA ARG A 110 -15.17 -10.79 16.86
C ARG A 110 -15.66 -11.72 15.75
N LEU A 111 -15.99 -11.18 14.58
CA LEU A 111 -16.42 -11.97 13.42
C LEU A 111 -15.21 -12.40 12.60
N SER A 112 -15.20 -13.65 12.14
CA SER A 112 -14.25 -14.09 11.13
C SER A 112 -14.60 -13.49 9.76
N ALA A 113 -13.61 -13.45 8.86
CA ALA A 113 -13.86 -13.03 7.48
C ALA A 113 -14.89 -13.94 6.76
N THR A 114 -14.94 -15.22 7.12
CA THR A 114 -15.92 -16.19 6.60
C THR A 114 -17.34 -15.81 7.00
N THR A 115 -17.55 -15.47 8.28
CA THR A 115 -18.85 -15.03 8.79
C THR A 115 -19.27 -13.68 8.20
N VAL A 116 -18.34 -12.72 8.07
CA VAL A 116 -18.62 -11.43 7.42
C VAL A 116 -19.05 -11.65 5.97
N ARG A 117 -18.37 -12.53 5.23
CA ARG A 117 -18.76 -12.87 3.86
C ARG A 117 -20.16 -13.47 3.79
N HIS A 118 -20.48 -14.39 4.69
CA HIS A 118 -21.82 -14.98 4.77
C HIS A 118 -22.91 -13.95 5.14
N GLN A 119 -22.60 -13.01 6.04
CA GLN A 119 -23.52 -11.93 6.40
C GLN A 119 -23.72 -10.92 5.27
N LEU A 120 -22.72 -10.68 4.41
CA LEU A 120 -22.89 -9.89 3.19
C LEU A 120 -23.90 -10.56 2.24
N LEU A 121 -23.88 -11.88 2.11
CA LEU A 121 -24.91 -12.60 1.34
C LEU A 121 -26.30 -12.43 1.97
N LEU A 122 -26.43 -12.75 3.26
CA LEU A 122 -27.73 -12.81 3.93
C LEU A 122 -28.39 -11.44 4.19
N ARG A 123 -27.61 -10.46 4.69
CA ARG A 123 -28.16 -9.17 5.16
C ARG A 123 -28.11 -8.08 4.10
N LYS A 124 -27.15 -8.16 3.17
CA LYS A 124 -26.91 -7.14 2.15
C LYS A 124 -27.26 -7.61 0.74
N GLY A 125 -27.64 -8.88 0.57
CA GLY A 125 -28.20 -9.40 -0.68
C GLY A 125 -27.18 -9.56 -1.82
N TYR A 126 -25.88 -9.60 -1.51
CA TYR A 126 -24.87 -9.88 -2.52
C TYR A 126 -25.02 -11.30 -3.08
N ARG A 127 -24.63 -11.50 -4.35
CA ARG A 127 -24.50 -12.85 -4.93
C ARG A 127 -23.15 -13.45 -4.58
N ASP A 128 -23.10 -14.77 -4.46
CA ASP A 128 -21.87 -15.50 -4.12
C ASP A 128 -20.73 -15.23 -5.12
N GLU A 129 -21.07 -15.18 -6.41
CA GLU A 129 -20.17 -14.91 -7.53
C GLU A 129 -19.59 -13.48 -7.52
N GLN A 130 -20.31 -12.52 -6.94
CA GLN A 130 -19.91 -11.12 -6.89
C GLN A 130 -18.95 -10.85 -5.74
N LEU A 131 -19.08 -11.60 -4.63
CA LEU A 131 -18.27 -11.38 -3.45
C LEU A 131 -16.84 -11.89 -3.65
N PRO A 132 -15.84 -11.12 -3.22
CA PRO A 132 -14.47 -11.58 -3.26
C PRO A 132 -14.26 -12.73 -2.25
N SER A 133 -13.14 -13.43 -2.40
CA SER A 133 -12.79 -14.54 -1.52
C SER A 133 -12.67 -14.12 -0.06
N GLU A 134 -12.83 -15.07 0.87
CA GLU A 134 -12.69 -14.86 2.31
C GLU A 134 -11.37 -14.17 2.68
N ARG A 135 -10.27 -14.57 2.03
CA ARG A 135 -8.95 -13.94 2.21
C ARG A 135 -8.98 -12.46 1.84
N THR A 136 -9.69 -12.11 0.76
CA THR A 136 -9.82 -10.71 0.34
C THR A 136 -10.65 -9.92 1.35
N ILE A 137 -11.75 -10.49 1.86
CA ILE A 137 -12.55 -9.88 2.93
C ILE A 137 -11.69 -9.65 4.19
N ALA A 138 -10.85 -10.62 4.58
CA ALA A 138 -9.90 -10.44 5.69
C ALA A 138 -8.93 -9.28 5.43
N SER A 139 -8.38 -9.17 4.22
CA SER A 139 -7.54 -8.02 3.83
C SER A 139 -8.30 -6.70 3.89
N LYS A 140 -9.59 -6.67 3.50
CA LYS A 140 -10.42 -5.46 3.58
C LYS A 140 -10.75 -5.06 5.01
N LEU A 141 -11.04 -6.01 5.89
CA LEU A 141 -11.20 -5.76 7.33
C LEU A 141 -9.95 -5.11 7.92
N ASN A 142 -8.77 -5.65 7.63
CA ASN A 142 -7.50 -5.07 8.08
C ASN A 142 -7.27 -3.65 7.52
N LEU A 143 -7.63 -3.41 6.26
CA LEU A 143 -7.52 -2.08 5.62
C LEU A 143 -8.45 -1.06 6.29
N LEU A 144 -9.65 -1.49 6.70
CA LEU A 144 -10.60 -0.69 7.47
C LEU A 144 -10.16 -0.48 8.94
N GLY A 145 -9.03 -1.06 9.36
CA GLY A 145 -8.50 -0.95 10.72
C GLY A 145 -9.06 -1.98 11.69
N PHE A 146 -9.89 -2.92 11.24
CA PHE A 146 -10.47 -3.97 12.05
C PHE A 146 -9.57 -5.19 12.05
N ARG A 147 -8.85 -5.42 13.16
CA ARG A 147 -7.99 -6.59 13.28
C ARG A 147 -8.80 -7.81 13.68
N LEU A 148 -8.59 -8.91 12.97
CA LEU A 148 -9.13 -10.21 13.36
C LEU A 148 -8.30 -10.75 14.53
N ARG A 149 -8.92 -10.99 15.67
CA ARG A 149 -8.29 -11.67 16.81
C ARG A 149 -9.26 -12.68 17.37
N THR A 150 -8.77 -13.90 17.60
CA THR A 150 -9.43 -14.86 18.47
C THR A 150 -9.33 -14.30 19.89
N VAL A 151 -10.41 -13.71 20.38
CA VAL A 151 -10.46 -13.22 21.75
C VAL A 151 -10.59 -14.41 22.69
N LEU A 152 -9.63 -14.56 23.60
CA LEU A 152 -9.79 -15.43 24.76
C LEU A 152 -10.91 -14.85 25.62
N LYS A 153 -11.97 -15.63 25.86
CA LYS A 153 -12.98 -15.25 26.85
C LYS A 153 -12.27 -15.01 28.19
N SER A 154 -12.65 -13.94 28.90
CA SER A 154 -12.15 -13.62 30.24
C SER A 154 -12.16 -14.87 31.10
N ARG A 155 -11.02 -15.27 31.64
CA ARG A 155 -10.96 -16.28 32.71
C ARG A 155 -11.19 -15.52 34.01
N PRO A 156 -12.39 -15.58 34.62
CA PRO A 156 -12.60 -14.97 35.93
C PRO A 156 -11.62 -15.60 36.91
N GLN A 157 -10.92 -14.79 37.70
CA GLN A 157 -10.21 -15.31 38.86
C GLN A 157 -11.28 -15.85 39.80
N LYS A 158 -11.28 -17.17 40.00
CA LYS A 158 -12.09 -17.78 41.06
C LYS A 158 -11.54 -17.25 42.39
N LYS A 159 -12.44 -16.72 43.22
CA LYS A 159 -12.17 -16.54 44.66
C LYS A 159 -12.05 -17.91 45.32
#